data_AF-A0A847CGU3-F1
#
_entry.id   AF-A0A847CGU3-F1
#
_cell.length_a   1.000
_cell.length_b   1.000
_cell.length_c   1.000
_cell.angle_alpha   90.00
_cell.angle_beta   90.00
_cell.angle_gamma   90.00
#
_symmetry.space_group_name_H-M   'P 1'
#
loop_
_entity.id
_entity.type
_entity.pdbx_description
1 polymer ?
#
loop_
_entity_poly.entity_id
_entity_poly.type
_entity_poly.pdbx_seq_one_letter_code
_entity_poly.pdbx_strand_id
1 'polypeptide(L)'
;MDTKKLTDGLNKLGIPDDEITSISHKMESYIHEIILFNSAYNLTNTSDEQELVVRHVLDSLSPYQIIKKICTNLSTKQDKVCIADIGSGGGFPGIPLASVFPQYKFILVERMSKRCAFLENCVAILDLKNVEVVNKEAEKVAKSTADTLKSTSPKRKGK
;
A
#
# COMPACT_ATOMS: atom_id res chain seq x y z
N MET A 1 -14.89 14.02 -2.08
CA MET A 1 -13.46 14.08 -2.43
C MET A 1 -13.16 15.08 -3.54
N ASP A 2 -12.11 15.90 -3.38
CA ASP A 2 -11.55 16.72 -4.46
C ASP A 2 -10.73 15.81 -5.39
N THR A 3 -11.41 15.25 -6.39
CA THR A 3 -10.84 14.30 -7.36
C THR A 3 -9.70 14.91 -8.17
N LYS A 4 -9.72 16.23 -8.37
CA LYS A 4 -8.69 16.96 -9.12
C LYS A 4 -7.33 16.86 -8.45
N LYS A 5 -7.28 16.98 -7.12
CA LYS A 5 -6.01 16.90 -6.37
C LYS A 5 -5.34 15.54 -6.50
N LEU A 6 -6.13 14.47 -6.46
CA LEU A 6 -5.64 13.12 -6.64
C LEU A 6 -5.12 12.91 -8.06
N THR A 7 -5.92 13.24 -9.08
CA THR A 7 -5.51 13.07 -10.49
C THR A 7 -4.27 13.87 -10.83
N ASP A 8 -4.18 15.12 -10.37
CA ASP A 8 -3.00 15.98 -10.56
C ASP A 8 -1.76 15.39 -9.87
N GLY A 9 -1.94 14.81 -8.68
CA GLY A 9 -0.88 14.12 -7.95
C GLY A 9 -0.36 12.89 -8.69
N LEU A 10 -1.26 12.03 -9.17
CA LEU A 10 -0.90 10.83 -9.94
C LEU A 10 -0.14 11.18 -11.23
N ASN A 11 -0.62 12.20 -11.95
CA ASN A 11 0.06 12.69 -13.15
C ASN A 11 1.48 13.21 -12.83
N LYS A 12 1.65 14.00 -11.76
CA LYS A 12 2.98 14.49 -11.31
C LYS A 12 3.94 13.38 -10.90
N LEU A 13 3.43 12.25 -10.42
CA LEU A 13 4.24 11.06 -10.12
C LEU A 13 4.67 10.30 -11.39
N GLY A 14 4.12 10.67 -12.56
CA GLY A 14 4.39 10.06 -13.85
C GLY A 14 3.68 8.73 -14.06
N ILE A 15 2.51 8.56 -13.42
CA ILE A 15 1.58 7.48 -13.74
C ILE A 15 0.97 7.76 -15.12
N PRO A 16 0.84 6.76 -16.02
CA PRO A 16 0.32 6.96 -17.36
C PRO A 16 -1.11 7.52 -17.36
N ASP A 17 -1.39 8.48 -18.25
CA ASP A 17 -2.67 9.19 -18.30
C ASP A 17 -3.87 8.25 -18.52
N ASP A 18 -3.68 7.16 -19.27
CA ASP A 18 -4.69 6.14 -19.53
C ASP A 18 -5.02 5.27 -18.30
N GLU A 19 -4.14 5.25 -17.29
CA GLU A 19 -4.36 4.52 -16.03
C GLU A 19 -4.95 5.41 -14.92
N ILE A 20 -4.74 6.73 -14.98
CA ILE A 20 -5.08 7.68 -13.90
C ILE A 20 -6.55 7.56 -13.48
N THR A 21 -7.49 7.51 -14.42
CA THR A 21 -8.92 7.43 -14.09
C THR A 21 -9.26 6.17 -13.29
N SER A 22 -8.72 5.01 -13.69
CA SER A 22 -8.96 3.74 -13.01
C SER A 22 -8.35 3.74 -11.61
N ILE A 23 -7.10 4.22 -11.49
CA ILE A 23 -6.39 4.31 -10.21
C ILE A 23 -7.11 5.29 -9.27
N SER A 24 -7.55 6.44 -9.76
CA SER A 24 -8.30 7.42 -8.95
C SER A 24 -9.57 6.81 -8.36
N HIS A 25 -10.36 6.10 -9.17
CA HIS A 25 -11.58 5.44 -8.69
C HIS A 25 -11.28 4.38 -7.60
N LYS A 26 -10.21 3.61 -7.77
CA LYS A 26 -9.75 2.67 -6.73
C LYS A 26 -9.35 3.40 -5.45
N MET A 27 -8.59 4.49 -5.54
CA MET A 27 -8.14 5.23 -4.36
C MET A 27 -9.28 5.98 -3.66
N GLU A 28 -10.28 6.46 -4.39
CA GLU A 28 -11.52 7.01 -3.83
C GLU A 28 -12.28 5.96 -3.01
N SER A 29 -12.47 4.77 -3.59
CA SER A 29 -13.11 3.64 -2.92
C SER A 29 -12.33 3.21 -1.67
N TYR A 30 -11.00 3.18 -1.76
CA TYR A 30 -10.13 2.84 -0.64
C TYR A 30 -10.19 3.87 0.50
N ILE A 31 -10.19 5.17 0.19
CA ILE A 31 -10.33 6.24 1.18
C ILE A 31 -11.69 6.15 1.88
N HIS A 32 -12.75 5.85 1.15
CA HIS A 32 -14.07 5.62 1.73
C HIS A 32 -14.04 4.48 2.75
N GLU A 33 -13.43 3.34 2.40
CA GLU A 33 -13.29 2.22 3.33
C GLU A 33 -12.44 2.58 4.56
N ILE A 34 -11.34 3.32 4.37
CA ILE A 34 -10.53 3.82 5.50
C ILE A 34 -11.41 4.61 6.46
N ILE A 35 -12.15 5.62 5.96
CA ILE A 35 -12.99 6.48 6.80
C ILE A 35 -14.06 5.67 7.53
N LEU A 36 -14.72 4.74 6.83
CA LEU A 36 -15.78 3.91 7.37
C LEU A 36 -15.28 3.03 8.54
N PHE A 37 -14.14 2.38 8.36
CA PHE A 37 -13.60 1.43 9.34
C PHE A 37 -12.69 2.09 10.40
N ASN A 38 -12.23 3.33 10.19
CA ASN A 38 -11.26 3.97 11.08
C ASN A 38 -11.77 4.07 12.53
N SER A 39 -13.05 4.39 12.71
CA SER A 39 -13.68 4.55 14.02
C SER A 39 -13.61 3.29 14.89
N ALA A 40 -13.67 2.11 14.27
CA ALA A 40 -13.64 0.83 14.97
C ALA A 40 -12.21 0.26 15.08
N TYR A 41 -11.37 0.47 14.06
CA TYR A 41 -10.13 -0.29 13.87
C TYR A 41 -8.86 0.56 14.10
N ASN A 42 -8.99 1.88 14.28
CA ASN A 42 -7.88 2.82 14.46
C ASN A 42 -6.80 2.62 13.39
N LEU A 43 -7.18 2.80 12.12
CA LEU A 43 -6.35 2.56 10.94
C LEU A 43 -5.40 3.74 10.69
N THR A 44 -5.89 4.97 10.88
CA THR A 44 -5.19 6.24 10.68
C THR A 44 -5.55 7.23 11.79
N ASN A 45 -4.70 8.23 12.02
CA ASN A 45 -4.98 9.29 13.00
C ASN A 45 -5.91 10.38 12.47
N THR A 46 -6.37 10.26 11.23
CA THR A 46 -7.22 11.23 10.53
C THR A 46 -8.30 10.50 9.75
N SER A 47 -9.48 11.12 9.68
CA SER A 47 -10.57 10.75 8.78
C SER A 47 -10.86 11.87 7.78
N ASP A 48 -9.99 12.88 7.69
CA ASP A 48 -10.10 13.94 6.69
C ASP A 48 -9.70 13.41 5.32
N GLU A 49 -10.62 13.49 4.35
CA GLU A 49 -10.39 12.99 2.99
C GLU A 49 -9.17 13.63 2.34
N GLN A 50 -8.97 14.94 2.49
CA GLN A 50 -7.87 15.63 1.82
C GLN A 50 -6.51 15.25 2.41
N GLU A 51 -6.47 15.06 3.73
CA GLU A 51 -5.29 14.56 4.44
C GLU A 51 -4.97 13.13 4.03
N LEU A 52 -5.98 12.25 3.91
CA LEU A 52 -5.83 10.88 3.42
C LEU A 52 -5.28 10.84 1.99
N VAL A 53 -5.81 11.67 1.09
CA VAL A 53 -5.29 11.77 -0.29
C VAL A 53 -3.80 12.15 -0.28
N VAL A 54 -3.41 13.20 0.45
CA VAL A 54 -2.04 13.73 0.37
C VAL A 54 -1.05 12.88 1.18
N ARG A 55 -1.34 12.69 2.47
CA ARG A 55 -0.37 12.15 3.43
C ARG A 55 -0.33 10.63 3.45
N HIS A 56 -1.34 9.97 2.88
CA HIS A 56 -1.40 8.52 2.86
C HIS A 56 -1.36 7.98 1.44
N VAL A 57 -2.25 8.38 0.54
CA VAL A 57 -2.27 7.84 -0.84
C VAL A 57 -1.10 8.35 -1.67
N LEU A 58 -1.00 9.67 -1.88
CA LEU A 58 0.05 10.25 -2.73
C LEU A 58 1.44 10.06 -2.12
N ASP A 59 1.58 10.13 -0.80
CA ASP A 59 2.84 9.84 -0.12
C ASP A 59 3.29 8.38 -0.34
N SER A 60 2.37 7.41 -0.23
CA SER A 60 2.65 5.99 -0.52
C SER A 60 3.06 5.74 -1.97
N LEU A 61 2.55 6.55 -2.90
CA LEU A 61 2.88 6.48 -4.32
C LEU A 61 4.09 7.33 -4.72
N SER A 62 4.60 8.19 -3.84
CA SER A 62 5.78 9.03 -4.11
C SER A 62 7.02 8.27 -4.62
N PRO A 63 7.32 7.02 -4.18
CA PRO A 63 8.45 6.27 -4.72
C PRO A 63 8.15 5.53 -6.05
N TYR A 64 6.99 5.75 -6.69
CA TYR A 64 6.55 5.03 -7.89
C TYR A 64 7.65 4.88 -8.97
N GLN A 65 8.30 5.98 -9.36
CA GLN A 65 9.34 5.93 -10.40
C GLN A 65 10.58 5.11 -9.99
N ILE A 66 10.95 5.18 -8.70
CA ILE A 66 12.10 4.44 -8.17
C ILE A 66 11.77 2.94 -8.11
N ILE A 67 10.59 2.58 -7.59
CA ILE A 67 10.12 1.18 -7.53
C ILE A 67 9.99 0.61 -8.94
N LYS A 68 9.40 1.34 -9.88
CA LYS A 68 9.28 0.93 -11.29
C LYS A 68 10.65 0.55 -11.88
N LYS A 69 11.67 1.40 -11.69
CA LYS A 69 13.03 1.14 -12.16
C LYS A 69 13.65 -0.10 -11.50
N ILE A 70 13.53 -0.23 -10.17
CA ILE A 70 14.06 -1.38 -9.43
C ILE A 70 13.42 -2.67 -9.92
N CYS A 71 12.09 -2.73 -10.00
CA CYS A 71 11.37 -3.93 -10.40
C CYS A 71 11.64 -4.31 -11.86
N THR A 72 11.74 -3.35 -12.78
CA THR A 72 12.14 -3.62 -14.18
C THR A 72 13.54 -4.23 -14.24
N ASN A 73 14.49 -3.74 -13.45
CA ASN A 73 15.85 -4.28 -13.41
C ASN A 73 15.95 -5.67 -12.75
N LEU A 74 15.03 -6.00 -11.83
CA LEU A 74 14.97 -7.31 -11.19
C LEU A 74 14.27 -8.34 -12.09
N SER A 75 13.22 -7.94 -12.80
CA SER A 75 12.41 -8.84 -13.65
C SER A 75 13.19 -9.41 -14.84
N THR A 76 14.28 -8.78 -15.26
CA THR A 76 15.17 -9.30 -16.32
C THR A 76 16.03 -10.49 -15.86
N LYS A 77 16.04 -10.82 -14.56
CA LYS A 77 16.91 -11.86 -13.96
C LYS A 77 16.22 -13.19 -13.65
N GLN A 78 15.04 -13.46 -14.22
CA GLN A 78 14.27 -14.72 -14.18
C GLN A 78 13.33 -14.95 -12.97
N ASP A 79 13.32 -14.10 -11.94
CA ASP A 79 12.38 -14.23 -10.82
C ASP A 79 11.22 -13.23 -10.90
N LYS A 80 10.00 -13.70 -10.61
CA LYS A 80 8.84 -12.84 -10.44
C LYS A 80 9.04 -11.96 -9.20
N VAL A 81 9.15 -10.64 -9.41
CA VAL A 81 9.30 -9.69 -8.31
C VAL A 81 8.09 -9.78 -7.37
N CYS A 82 8.37 -10.03 -6.10
CA CYS A 82 7.40 -10.03 -5.02
C CYS A 82 7.75 -8.92 -4.04
N ILE A 83 6.76 -8.11 -3.65
CA ILE A 83 6.91 -6.98 -2.75
C ILE A 83 6.15 -7.31 -1.46
N ALA A 84 6.83 -7.22 -0.32
CA ALA A 84 6.21 -7.42 0.98
C ALA A 84 6.11 -6.08 1.73
N ASP A 85 4.92 -5.79 2.25
CA ASP A 85 4.66 -4.67 3.16
C ASP A 85 4.47 -5.23 4.57
N ILE A 86 5.34 -4.84 5.49
CA ILE A 86 5.44 -5.44 6.82
C ILE A 86 4.84 -4.50 7.86
N GLY A 87 3.78 -4.95 8.52
CA GLY A 87 2.99 -4.10 9.42
C GLY A 87 2.06 -3.18 8.65
N SER A 88 1.39 -3.71 7.62
CA SER A 88 0.59 -2.93 6.67
C SER A 88 -0.46 -2.04 7.32
N GLY A 89 -0.96 -2.36 8.52
CA GLY A 89 -1.88 -1.50 9.25
C GLY A 89 -3.16 -1.24 8.47
N GLY A 90 -3.38 0.01 8.08
CA GLY A 90 -4.47 0.42 7.20
C GLY A 90 -4.23 0.11 5.72
N GLY A 91 -3.11 -0.50 5.32
CA GLY A 91 -2.80 -0.85 3.93
C GLY A 91 -1.85 0.12 3.24
N PHE A 92 -1.22 1.05 3.96
CA PHE A 92 -0.23 1.97 3.42
C PHE A 92 1.19 1.45 3.70
N PRO A 93 2.10 1.43 2.70
CA PRO A 93 1.91 1.83 1.30
C PRO A 93 1.41 0.70 0.37
N GLY A 94 1.19 -0.51 0.89
CA GLY A 94 0.96 -1.72 0.08
C GLY A 94 -0.23 -1.66 -0.88
N ILE A 95 -1.41 -1.22 -0.46
CA ILE A 95 -2.63 -1.14 -1.29
C ILE A 95 -2.48 -0.11 -2.43
N PRO A 96 -2.03 1.15 -2.18
CA PRO A 96 -1.72 2.07 -3.26
C PRO A 96 -0.70 1.51 -4.26
N LEU A 97 0.40 0.94 -3.77
CA LEU A 97 1.44 0.39 -4.65
C LEU A 97 0.94 -0.80 -5.47
N ALA A 98 0.18 -1.71 -4.88
CA ALA A 98 -0.41 -2.83 -5.60
C ALA A 98 -1.37 -2.39 -6.72
N SER A 99 -2.05 -1.26 -6.53
CA SER A 99 -2.98 -0.69 -7.50
C SER A 99 -2.30 -0.14 -8.76
N VAL A 100 -1.05 0.33 -8.63
CA VAL A 100 -0.25 0.89 -9.74
C VAL A 100 0.80 -0.08 -10.30
N PHE A 101 0.93 -1.26 -9.68
CA PHE A 101 1.83 -2.32 -10.11
C PHE A 101 1.13 -3.68 -10.18
N PRO A 102 0.08 -3.83 -11.02
CA PRO A 102 -0.72 -5.06 -11.11
C PRO A 102 0.09 -6.30 -11.52
N GLN A 103 1.25 -6.11 -12.16
CA GLN A 103 2.13 -7.18 -12.62
C GLN A 103 2.99 -7.81 -11.52
N TYR A 104 3.14 -7.17 -10.36
CA TYR A 104 3.95 -7.69 -9.25
C TYR A 104 3.07 -8.25 -8.15
N LYS A 105 3.52 -9.33 -7.51
CA LYS A 105 2.84 -9.89 -6.35
C LYS A 105 3.12 -9.01 -5.13
N PHE A 106 2.07 -8.69 -4.38
CA PHE A 106 2.15 -7.98 -3.10
C PHE A 106 1.71 -8.89 -1.96
N ILE A 107 2.48 -8.87 -0.87
CA ILE A 107 2.15 -9.58 0.37
C ILE A 107 2.03 -8.53 1.48
N LEU A 108 0.82 -8.39 2.04
CA LEU A 108 0.55 -7.48 3.15
C LEU A 108 0.58 -8.28 4.45
N VAL A 109 1.58 -8.02 5.27
CA VAL A 109 1.77 -8.73 6.55
C VAL A 109 1.22 -7.86 7.67
N GLU A 110 0.25 -8.36 8.40
CA GLU A 110 -0.35 -7.69 9.54
C GLU A 110 -0.59 -8.71 10.66
N ARG A 111 -0.48 -8.28 11.93
CA ARG A 111 -0.63 -9.15 13.11
C ARG A 111 -2.03 -9.07 13.72
N MET A 112 -2.75 -7.97 13.49
CA MET A 112 -4.07 -7.72 14.08
C MET A 112 -5.16 -8.24 13.15
N SER A 113 -5.90 -9.27 13.56
CA SER A 113 -6.92 -9.90 12.71
C SER A 113 -7.99 -8.94 12.19
N LYS A 114 -8.38 -7.93 12.97
CA LYS A 114 -9.32 -6.89 12.51
C LYS A 114 -8.77 -6.09 11.33
N ARG A 115 -7.46 -5.76 11.37
CA ARG A 115 -6.79 -5.05 10.27
C ARG A 115 -6.57 -5.96 9.08
N CYS A 116 -6.26 -7.25 9.28
CA CYS A 116 -6.26 -8.22 8.17
C CYS A 116 -7.62 -8.29 7.47
N ALA A 117 -8.72 -8.40 8.21
CA ALA A 117 -10.07 -8.41 7.64
C ALA A 117 -10.39 -7.13 6.87
N PHE A 118 -9.93 -5.96 7.37
CA PHE A 118 -10.02 -4.71 6.64
C PHE A 118 -9.22 -4.74 5.32
N LEU A 119 -7.97 -5.22 5.34
CA LEU A 119 -7.14 -5.34 4.14
C LEU A 119 -7.76 -6.29 3.12
N GLU A 120 -8.29 -7.43 3.56
CA GLU A 120 -8.99 -8.40 2.71
C GLU A 120 -10.24 -7.79 2.06
N ASN A 121 -11.00 -6.98 2.81
CA ASN A 121 -12.12 -6.22 2.29
C ASN A 121 -11.68 -5.21 1.21
N CYS A 122 -10.60 -4.44 1.45
CA CYS A 122 -10.06 -3.54 0.44
C CYS A 122 -9.59 -4.30 -0.80
N VAL A 123 -8.89 -5.43 -0.65
CA VAL A 123 -8.44 -6.26 -1.78
C VAL A 123 -9.63 -6.73 -2.63
N ALA A 124 -10.73 -7.12 -1.99
CA ALA A 124 -11.94 -7.55 -2.68
C ALA A 124 -12.65 -6.39 -3.41
N ILE A 125 -12.87 -5.25 -2.73
CA ILE A 125 -13.58 -4.08 -3.28
C ILE A 125 -12.80 -3.44 -4.44
N LEU A 126 -11.48 -3.38 -4.33
CA LEU A 126 -10.60 -2.76 -5.33
C LEU A 126 -10.19 -3.70 -6.47
N ASP A 127 -10.67 -4.95 -6.42
CA ASP A 127 -10.35 -6.03 -7.34
C ASP A 127 -8.83 -6.28 -7.52
N LEU A 128 -8.09 -6.28 -6.41
CA LEU A 128 -6.63 -6.42 -6.43
C LEU A 128 -6.21 -7.89 -6.47
N LYS A 129 -6.15 -8.46 -7.68
CA LYS A 129 -5.79 -9.87 -7.89
C LYS A 129 -4.33 -10.23 -7.55
N ASN A 130 -3.48 -9.22 -7.39
CA ASN A 130 -2.06 -9.37 -7.13
C ASN A 130 -1.68 -9.27 -5.64
N VAL A 131 -2.66 -9.19 -4.73
CA VAL A 131 -2.42 -8.99 -3.29
C VAL A 131 -2.79 -10.24 -2.49
N GLU A 132 -1.91 -10.62 -1.57
CA GLU A 132 -2.14 -11.63 -0.54
C GLU A 132 -2.03 -10.98 0.85
N VAL A 133 -3.02 -11.20 1.72
CA VAL A 133 -2.98 -10.74 3.12
C VAL A 133 -2.53 -11.89 4.01
N VAL A 134 -1.50 -11.66 4.82
CA VAL A 134 -0.92 -12.68 5.70
C VAL A 134 -1.03 -12.21 7.15
N ASN A 135 -1.83 -12.93 7.94
CA ASN A 135 -1.96 -12.69 9.38
C ASN A 135 -0.78 -13.32 10.13
N LYS A 136 0.35 -12.61 10.22
CA LYS A 136 1.55 -13.06 10.94
C LYS A 136 2.30 -11.87 11.54
N GLU A 137 3.06 -12.15 12.60
CA GLU A 137 4.05 -11.22 13.12
C GLU A 137 5.24 -11.11 12.14
N ALA A 138 5.74 -9.89 11.97
CA ALA A 138 6.84 -9.55 11.07
C ALA A 138 8.07 -10.48 11.26
N GLU A 139 8.40 -10.79 12.51
CA GLU A 139 9.53 -11.62 12.91
C GLU A 139 9.40 -13.08 12.45
N LYS A 140 8.17 -13.56 12.19
CA LYS A 140 7.89 -14.92 11.71
C LYS A 140 7.91 -15.02 10.17
N VAL A 141 7.73 -13.90 9.46
CA VAL A 141 7.80 -13.86 7.99
C VAL A 141 9.26 -13.83 7.51
N ALA A 142 10.12 -13.03 8.14
CA ALA A 142 11.55 -12.93 7.78
C ALA A 142 12.34 -14.26 7.95
N LYS A 143 11.83 -15.20 8.75
CA LYS A 143 12.40 -16.56 8.88
C LYS A 143 12.00 -17.50 7.73
N SER A 144 10.99 -17.13 6.95
CA SER A 144 10.44 -17.93 5.85
C SER A 144 10.96 -17.51 4.47
N THR A 145 11.40 -16.26 4.31
CA THR A 145 11.85 -15.69 3.03
C THR A 145 13.08 -14.84 3.28
N ALA A 146 14.26 -15.41 3.07
CA ALA A 146 15.53 -14.70 3.18
C ALA A 146 15.70 -13.75 1.98
N ASP A 147 15.11 -12.55 2.08
CA ASP A 147 15.53 -11.31 1.41
C ASP A 147 14.59 -10.17 1.87
N THR A 148 14.97 -9.40 2.88
CA THR A 148 14.21 -8.18 3.25
C THR A 148 15.14 -7.10 3.82
N LEU A 149 15.16 -5.95 3.15
CA LEU A 149 15.72 -4.69 3.64
C LEU A 149 14.93 -4.21 4.87
N LYS A 150 15.61 -4.05 6.00
CA LYS A 150 15.03 -3.49 7.23
C LYS A 150 15.16 -1.96 7.22
N SER A 151 14.03 -1.25 7.24
CA SER A 151 13.95 0.12 7.74
C SER A 151 13.92 0.07 9.27
N THR A 152 15.02 0.45 9.93
CA THR A 152 15.08 0.56 11.39
C THR A 152 14.69 1.96 11.82
N SER A 153 13.54 2.13 12.47
CA SER A 153 13.30 3.31 13.30
C SER A 153 14.11 3.22 14.60
N PRO A 154 14.67 4.33 15.13
CA PRO A 154 15.53 4.29 16.31
C PRO A 154 14.72 3.95 17.56
N LYS A 155 15.17 2.96 18.33
CA LYS A 155 14.66 2.71 19.69
C LYS A 155 14.92 3.94 20.55
N ARG A 156 13.86 4.57 21.09
CA ARG A 156 13.98 5.53 22.19
C ARG A 156 14.61 4.80 23.38
N LYS A 157 15.80 5.25 23.80
CA LYS A 157 16.38 4.88 25.10
C LYS A 157 15.59 5.64 26.17
N GLY A 158 14.94 4.90 27.05
CA GLY A 158 14.35 5.45 28.27
C GLY A 158 15.46 6.00 29.18
N LYS A 159 15.14 7.12 29.83
CA LYS A 159 15.71 7.56 31.08
C LYS A 159 14.55 7.70 32.06
#